data_AF-W7MQX3-F1
#
_entry.id   AF-W7MQX3-F1
#
_cell.length_a   1.000
_cell.length_b   1.000
_cell.length_c   1.000
_cell.angle_alpha   90.00
_cell.angle_beta   90.00
_cell.angle_gamma   90.00
#
_symmetry.space_group_name_H-M   'P 1'
#
loop_
_entity.id
_entity.type
_entity.pdbx_description
1 polymer ?
#
loop_
_entity_poly.entity_id
_entity_poly.type
_entity_poly.pdbx_seq_one_letter_code
_entity_poly.pdbx_strand_id
1 'polypeptide(L)'
;MHRGHAAPENIIASATMHLSTSRIDVSIFNQPMVIKNSSMTGSWGFHTHMGKFKWKVNQLTGTGFELFDQSGRKVAKYGSAGWKKFGEKEVSVYVRGDEFFVVMVVFSAVVAKELKRIIDEVVGEVAGAVAE
;
A
#
# COMPACT_ATOMS: atom_id res chain seq x y z
N MET A 1 23.59 -8.40 -15.61
CA MET A 1 22.23 -7.87 -15.41
C MET A 1 21.90 -6.93 -16.56
N HIS A 2 21.05 -7.37 -17.48
CA HIS A 2 20.58 -6.53 -18.58
C HIS A 2 19.40 -5.70 -18.06
N ARG A 3 19.55 -4.38 -17.98
CA ARG A 3 18.42 -3.48 -17.77
C ARG A 3 17.92 -3.11 -19.15
N GLY A 4 16.82 -3.73 -19.60
CA GLY A 4 16.14 -3.31 -20.82
C GLY A 4 15.81 -1.82 -20.76
N HIS A 5 15.67 -1.16 -21.92
CA HIS A 5 15.22 0.23 -21.96
C HIS A 5 13.88 0.38 -21.22
N ALA A 6 13.68 1.52 -20.55
CA ALA A 6 12.39 1.83 -19.93
C ALA A 6 11.32 1.90 -21.02
N ALA A 7 10.54 0.84 -21.15
CA ALA A 7 9.52 0.65 -22.18
C ALA A 7 8.34 -0.13 -21.58
N PRO A 8 7.11 0.03 -22.09
CA PRO A 8 5.91 -0.60 -21.54
C PRO A 8 6.04 -2.12 -21.37
N GLU A 9 6.69 -2.81 -22.30
CA GLU A 9 6.94 -4.25 -22.27
C GLU A 9 7.91 -4.69 -21.15
N ASN A 10 8.67 -3.75 -20.59
CA ASN A 10 9.62 -3.98 -19.50
C ASN A 10 9.07 -3.56 -18.12
N ILE A 11 7.77 -3.20 -18.03
CA ILE A 11 7.13 -2.88 -16.75
C ILE A 11 7.10 -4.13 -15.87
N ILE A 12 7.81 -4.07 -14.75
CA ILE A 12 7.85 -5.16 -13.77
C ILE A 12 6.79 -5.02 -12.67
N ALA A 13 6.21 -3.83 -12.50
CA ALA A 13 5.14 -3.59 -11.53
C ALA A 13 4.23 -2.44 -11.99
N SER A 14 2.91 -2.62 -11.89
CA SER A 14 1.91 -1.60 -12.22
C SER A 14 0.71 -1.68 -11.27
N ALA A 15 0.05 -0.55 -11.08
CA ALA A 15 -1.18 -0.45 -10.30
C ALA A 15 -2.19 0.45 -11.04
N THR A 16 -3.43 -0.02 -11.14
CA THR A 16 -4.54 0.74 -11.74
C THR A 16 -5.65 0.89 -10.69
N MET A 17 -5.93 2.13 -10.32
CA MET A 17 -6.92 2.44 -9.31
C MET A 17 -8.29 2.68 -9.94
N HIS A 18 -9.30 1.95 -9.46
CA HIS A 18 -10.68 2.09 -9.92
C HIS A 18 -11.50 2.84 -8.85
N LEU A 19 -11.57 4.16 -8.97
CA LEU A 19 -12.20 5.05 -7.98
C LEU A 19 -13.67 4.68 -7.69
N SER A 20 -14.41 4.22 -8.70
CA SER A 20 -15.81 3.81 -8.56
C SER A 20 -16.02 2.52 -7.76
N THR A 21 -15.02 1.63 -7.70
CA THR A 21 -15.17 0.30 -7.07
C THR A 21 -14.29 0.11 -5.83
N SER A 22 -13.48 1.11 -5.46
CA SER A 22 -12.54 1.02 -4.33
C SER A 22 -11.58 -0.19 -4.43
N ARG A 23 -11.27 -0.60 -5.66
CA ARG A 23 -10.37 -1.70 -6.01
C ARG A 23 -9.16 -1.16 -6.74
N ILE A 24 -8.03 -1.83 -6.55
CA ILE A 24 -6.82 -1.59 -7.32
C ILE A 24 -6.32 -2.90 -7.87
N ASP A 25 -6.21 -2.94 -9.18
CA ASP A 25 -5.55 -4.04 -9.86
C ASP A 25 -4.05 -3.75 -9.87
N VAL A 26 -3.29 -4.71 -9.36
CA VAL A 26 -1.84 -4.61 -9.25
C VAL A 26 -1.23 -5.80 -9.99
N SER A 27 -0.17 -5.56 -10.75
CA SER A 27 0.66 -6.60 -11.34
C SER A 27 2.07 -6.43 -10.84
N ILE A 28 2.71 -7.51 -10.38
CA ILE A 28 4.13 -7.53 -9.99
C ILE A 28 4.76 -8.77 -10.61
N PHE A 29 5.81 -8.61 -11.40
CA PHE A 29 6.46 -9.67 -12.18
C PHE A 29 5.43 -10.51 -12.97
N ASN A 30 4.47 -9.83 -13.60
CA ASN A 30 3.34 -10.44 -14.31
C ASN A 30 2.41 -11.31 -13.44
N GLN A 31 2.46 -11.17 -12.13
CA GLN A 31 1.52 -11.81 -11.21
C GLN A 31 0.43 -10.81 -10.79
N PRO A 32 -0.82 -11.01 -11.23
CA PRO A 32 -1.91 -10.13 -10.87
C PRO A 32 -2.35 -10.34 -9.42
N MET A 33 -2.67 -9.25 -8.74
CA MET A 33 -3.30 -9.22 -7.43
C MET A 33 -4.26 -8.05 -7.33
N VAL A 34 -5.25 -8.16 -6.45
CA VAL A 34 -6.24 -7.09 -6.23
C VAL A 34 -6.13 -6.58 -4.81
N ILE A 35 -5.88 -5.29 -4.66
CA ILE A 35 -6.01 -4.59 -3.38
C ILE A 35 -7.44 -4.11 -3.24
N LYS A 36 -8.08 -4.53 -2.14
CA LYS A 36 -9.43 -4.12 -1.78
C LYS A 36 -9.37 -3.19 -0.57
N ASN A 37 -9.97 -2.01 -0.71
CA ASN A 37 -10.16 -1.10 0.40
C ASN A 37 -11.37 -1.54 1.23
N SER A 38 -11.19 -1.57 2.55
CA SER A 38 -12.27 -1.60 3.53
C SER A 38 -12.35 -0.23 4.19
N SER A 39 -13.18 0.65 3.60
CA SER A 39 -13.39 2.04 4.03
C SER A 39 -13.80 2.15 5.50
N MET A 40 -14.63 1.22 5.98
CA MET A 40 -15.09 1.15 7.37
C MET A 40 -13.97 0.95 8.40
N THR A 41 -12.80 0.41 7.99
CA THR A 41 -11.71 0.06 8.92
C THR A 41 -10.38 0.74 8.60
N GLY A 42 -10.31 1.59 7.56
CA GLY A 42 -9.07 2.20 7.10
C GLY A 42 -8.00 1.14 6.78
N SER A 43 -8.40 0.08 6.08
CA SER A 43 -7.52 -1.06 5.83
C SER A 43 -7.60 -1.57 4.39
N TRP A 44 -6.48 -2.08 3.89
CA TRP A 44 -6.34 -2.50 2.50
C TRP A 44 -5.80 -3.93 2.46
N GLY A 45 -6.62 -4.84 1.98
CA GLY A 45 -6.32 -6.27 1.94
C GLY A 45 -6.03 -6.75 0.53
N PHE A 46 -5.09 -7.68 0.39
CA PHE A 46 -4.75 -8.31 -0.89
C PHE A 46 -4.31 -9.75 -0.70
N HIS A 47 -4.39 -10.53 -1.78
CA HIS A 47 -4.05 -11.94 -1.82
C HIS A 47 -2.97 -12.15 -2.88
N THR A 48 -1.96 -12.95 -2.56
CA THR A 48 -0.90 -13.35 -3.48
C THR A 48 -0.70 -14.87 -3.40
N HIS A 49 0.20 -15.42 -4.22
CA HIS A 49 0.60 -16.82 -4.12
C HIS A 49 1.26 -17.16 -2.76
N MET A 50 1.75 -16.16 -2.02
CA MET A 50 2.35 -16.32 -0.68
C MET A 50 1.31 -16.26 0.46
N GLY A 51 0.06 -15.90 0.16
CA GLY A 51 -1.02 -15.81 1.13
C GLY A 51 -1.70 -14.45 1.19
N LYS A 52 -2.36 -14.18 2.32
CA LYS A 52 -3.17 -12.97 2.52
C LYS A 52 -2.39 -11.93 3.30
N PHE A 53 -2.51 -10.68 2.89
CA PHE A 53 -1.87 -9.55 3.53
C PHE A 53 -2.86 -8.40 3.71
N LYS A 54 -2.63 -7.59 4.74
CA LYS A 54 -3.50 -6.46 5.07
C LYS A 54 -2.71 -5.29 5.64
N TRP A 55 -2.73 -4.15 4.94
CA TRP A 55 -2.31 -2.87 5.48
C TRP A 55 -3.40 -2.33 6.41
N LYS A 56 -3.01 -1.89 7.60
CA LYS A 56 -3.89 -1.20 8.56
C LYS A 56 -3.26 0.14 8.92
N VAL A 57 -4.07 1.19 9.05
CA VAL A 57 -3.60 2.44 9.66
C VAL A 57 -3.05 2.13 11.06
N ASN A 58 -1.88 2.67 11.37
CA ASN A 58 -1.31 2.59 12.70
C ASN A 58 -2.20 3.42 13.64
N GLN A 59 -2.98 2.75 14.48
CA GLN A 59 -3.97 3.41 15.34
C GLN A 59 -3.34 4.30 16.42
N LEU A 60 -2.09 4.03 16.81
CA LEU A 60 -1.37 4.85 17.79
C LEU A 60 -0.95 6.21 17.22
N THR A 61 -0.53 6.25 15.95
CA THR A 61 0.07 7.45 15.36
C THR A 61 -0.77 8.11 14.28
N GLY A 62 -1.78 7.43 13.73
CA GLY A 62 -2.67 7.90 12.66
C GLY A 62 -1.99 8.22 11.31
N THR A 63 -0.66 8.21 11.25
CA THR A 63 0.14 8.80 10.15
C THR A 63 1.02 7.78 9.40
N GLY A 64 0.77 6.49 9.64
CA GLY A 64 1.47 5.38 9.00
C GLY A 64 0.58 4.15 8.84
N PHE A 65 1.13 3.12 8.19
CA PHE A 65 0.47 1.85 7.93
C PHE A 65 1.34 0.68 8.40
N GLU A 66 0.70 -0.40 8.81
CA GLU A 66 1.35 -1.64 9.20
C GLU A 66 0.78 -2.80 8.37
N LEU A 67 1.67 -3.63 7.83
CA LEU A 67 1.31 -4.78 7.03
C LEU A 67 1.31 -6.02 7.90
N PHE A 68 0.19 -6.74 7.87
CA PHE A 68 0.01 -8.01 8.57
C PHE A 68 -0.17 -9.15 7.58
N ASP A 69 0.42 -10.31 7.89
CA ASP A 69 0.13 -11.55 7.18
C ASP A 69 -1.17 -12.21 7.71
N GLN A 70 -1.57 -13.34 7.10
CA GLN A 70 -2.78 -14.08 7.46
C GLN A 70 -2.78 -14.62 8.90
N SER A 71 -1.62 -14.77 9.53
CA SER A 71 -1.50 -15.19 10.93
C SER A 71 -1.65 -14.03 11.92
N GLY A 72 -1.79 -12.80 11.42
CA GLY A 72 -1.84 -11.60 12.23
C GLY A 72 -0.46 -11.09 12.66
N ARG A 73 0.62 -11.62 12.09
CA ARG A 73 1.99 -11.17 12.37
C ARG A 73 2.32 -9.95 11.52
N LYS A 74 2.94 -8.94 12.14
CA LYS A 74 3.45 -7.75 11.45
C LYS A 74 4.67 -8.12 10.61
N VAL A 75 4.62 -7.82 9.32
CA VAL A 75 5.69 -8.14 8.37
C VAL A 75 6.36 -6.91 7.77
N ALA A 76 5.67 -5.76 7.77
CA ALA A 76 6.24 -4.49 7.36
C ALA A 76 5.52 -3.30 8.00
N LYS A 77 6.13 -2.12 7.92
CA LYS A 77 5.49 -0.84 8.24
C LYS A 77 5.88 0.24 7.22
N TYR A 78 5.00 1.22 7.05
CA TYR A 78 5.31 2.52 6.46
C TYR A 78 4.95 3.60 7.49
N GLY A 79 5.87 4.47 7.86
CA GLY A 79 5.58 5.47 8.90
C GLY A 79 6.79 6.30 9.27
N SER A 80 6.78 6.92 10.45
CA SER A 80 7.93 7.68 10.94
C SER A 80 9.19 6.81 11.01
N ALA A 81 10.32 7.37 10.56
CA ALA A 81 11.65 6.77 10.66
C ALA A 81 12.23 6.80 12.09
N GLY A 82 11.42 7.17 13.09
CA GLY A 82 11.77 7.20 14.51
C GLY A 82 12.11 8.61 15.02
N TRP A 83 12.30 8.70 16.33
CA TRP A 83 12.45 9.99 17.03
C TRP A 83 13.67 10.81 16.59
N LYS A 84 14.75 10.14 16.17
CA LYS A 84 15.99 10.78 15.71
C LYS A 84 15.92 11.31 14.27
N LYS A 85 14.87 10.96 13.53
CA LYS A 85 14.65 11.29 12.12
C LYS A 85 13.30 11.98 11.95
N PHE A 86 13.12 13.06 12.69
CA PHE A 86 11.87 13.80 12.72
C PHE A 86 11.53 14.33 11.32
N GLY A 87 10.29 14.15 10.88
CA GLY A 87 9.83 14.51 9.53
C GLY A 87 10.09 13.45 8.45
N GLU A 88 10.94 12.45 8.70
CA GLU A 88 11.23 11.40 7.71
C GLU A 88 10.23 10.24 7.77
N LYS A 89 9.93 9.68 6.59
CA LYS A 89 9.12 8.47 6.43
C LYS A 89 9.99 7.31 5.97
N GLU A 90 9.74 6.13 6.51
CA GLU A 90 10.47 4.90 6.20
C GLU A 90 9.49 3.75 5.91
N VAL A 91 9.84 2.90 4.94
CA VAL A 91 9.28 1.55 4.81
C VAL A 91 10.26 0.58 5.44
N SER A 92 9.83 -0.16 6.47
CA SER A 92 10.65 -1.19 7.12
C SER A 92 10.02 -2.56 6.90
N VAL A 93 10.83 -3.55 6.52
CA VAL A 93 10.41 -4.95 6.30
C VAL A 93 11.04 -5.83 7.38
N TYR A 94 10.23 -6.60 8.08
CA TYR A 94 10.63 -7.34 9.29
C TYR A 94 10.85 -8.83 9.08
N VAL A 95 10.44 -9.36 7.93
CA VAL A 95 10.57 -10.77 7.59
C VAL A 95 11.48 -10.92 6.39
N ARG A 96 12.25 -12.01 6.35
CA ARG A 96 12.96 -12.39 5.13
C ARG A 96 11.92 -12.80 4.08
N GLY A 97 12.11 -12.31 2.87
CA GLY A 97 11.31 -12.69 1.71
C GLY A 97 12.17 -12.67 0.46
N ASP A 98 11.65 -13.26 -0.60
CA ASP A 98 12.25 -13.19 -1.92
C ASP A 98 12.07 -11.80 -2.55
N GLU A 99 12.58 -11.63 -3.76
CA GLU A 99 12.47 -10.38 -4.50
C GLU A 99 11.01 -9.97 -4.73
N PHE A 100 10.13 -10.95 -5.01
CA PHE A 100 8.70 -10.69 -5.18
C PHE A 100 8.10 -10.10 -3.91
N PHE A 101 8.38 -10.69 -2.75
CA PHE A 101 7.89 -10.20 -1.47
C PHE A 101 8.33 -8.76 -1.19
N VAL A 102 9.61 -8.44 -1.41
CA VAL A 102 10.12 -7.09 -1.16
C VAL A 102 9.45 -6.08 -2.09
N VAL A 103 9.35 -6.38 -3.39
CA VAL A 103 8.66 -5.50 -4.36
C VAL A 103 7.18 -5.35 -4.01
N MET A 104 6.50 -6.44 -3.63
CA MET A 104 5.12 -6.42 -3.18
C MET A 104 4.91 -5.52 -1.96
N VAL A 105 5.77 -5.59 -0.95
CA VAL A 105 5.68 -4.71 0.23
C VAL A 105 5.84 -3.25 -0.16
N VAL A 106 6.91 -2.92 -0.89
CA VAL A 106 7.23 -1.52 -1.24
C VAL A 106 6.16 -0.94 -2.17
N PHE A 107 5.78 -1.67 -3.21
CA PHE A 107 4.81 -1.21 -4.20
C PHE A 107 3.41 -1.06 -3.59
N SER A 108 2.95 -2.04 -2.80
CA SER A 108 1.65 -1.93 -2.11
C SER A 108 1.63 -0.82 -1.06
N ALA A 109 2.75 -0.46 -0.43
CA ALA A 109 2.84 0.68 0.47
C ALA A 109 2.64 2.02 -0.27
N VAL A 110 3.25 2.18 -1.45
CA VAL A 110 3.05 3.37 -2.31
C VAL A 110 1.59 3.49 -2.72
N VAL A 111 1.00 2.38 -3.17
CA VAL A 111 -0.40 2.32 -3.58
C VAL A 111 -1.35 2.63 -2.41
N ALA A 112 -1.10 2.08 -1.22
CA ALA A 112 -1.90 2.36 -0.04
C ALA A 112 -1.79 3.82 0.42
N LYS A 113 -0.61 4.43 0.32
CA LYS A 113 -0.40 5.86 0.60
C LYS A 113 -1.23 6.73 -0.35
N GLU A 114 -1.20 6.43 -1.64
CA GLU A 114 -1.93 7.20 -2.65
C GLU A 114 -3.44 7.04 -2.48
N LEU A 115 -3.91 5.83 -2.16
CA LEU A 115 -5.31 5.61 -1.79
C LEU A 115 -5.75 6.46 -0.62
N LYS A 116 -4.96 6.51 0.46
CA LYS A 116 -5.29 7.34 1.61
C LYS A 116 -5.39 8.81 1.21
N ARG A 117 -4.43 9.32 0.42
CA ARG A 117 -4.43 10.70 -0.07
C ARG A 117 -5.73 11.04 -0.81
N ILE A 118 -6.13 10.19 -1.75
CA ILE A 118 -7.35 10.38 -2.55
C ILE A 118 -8.60 10.33 -1.66
N ILE A 119 -8.66 9.40 -0.70
CA ILE A 119 -9.78 9.32 0.26
C ILE A 119 -9.86 10.59 1.11
N ASP A 120 -8.72 11.06 1.64
CA ASP A 120 -8.65 12.27 2.46
C ASP A 120 -9.07 13.52 1.65
N GLU A 121 -8.68 13.61 0.37
CA GLU A 121 -9.10 14.66 -0.57
C GLU A 121 -10.63 14.64 -0.78
N VAL A 122 -11.20 13.49 -1.14
CA VAL A 122 -12.65 13.35 -1.40
C VAL A 122 -13.47 13.63 -0.14
N VAL A 123 -13.03 13.17 1.04
CA VAL A 123 -13.73 13.47 2.30
C VAL A 123 -13.67 14.96 2.62
N GLY A 124 -12.54 15.63 2.37
CA GLY A 124 -12.40 17.08 2.54
C GLY A 124 -13.35 17.88 1.65
N GLU A 125 -13.47 17.50 0.38
CA GLU A 125 -14.40 18.14 -0.57
C GLU A 125 -15.86 18.02 -0.12
N VAL A 126 -16.29 16.83 0.29
CA VAL A 126 -17.66 16.61 0.78
C VAL A 126 -17.93 17.42 2.04
N ALA A 127 -17.01 17.41 3.01
CA ALA A 127 -17.18 18.17 4.25
C ALA A 127 -17.26 19.68 4.01
N GLY A 128 -16.50 20.22 3.05
CA GLY A 128 -16.60 21.61 2.62
C GLY A 128 -17.97 21.93 2.00
N ALA A 129 -18.50 21.04 1.17
CA ALA A 129 -19.79 21.22 0.50
C ALA A 129 -21.03 21.15 1.43
N VAL A 130 -20.92 20.54 2.61
CA VAL A 130 -22.02 20.54 3.61
C VAL A 130 -21.89 21.68 4.64
N ALA A 131 -20.75 22.37 4.65
CA ALA A 131 -20.48 23.50 5.55
C ALA A 131 -20.80 24.87 4.91
N GLU A 132 -21.09 24.90 3.60
CA GLU A 132 -21.72 26.02 2.88
C GLU A 132 -23.24 25.86 2.80
#